data_AF-A0A8I2Z355-F1
#
_entry.id   AF-A0A8I2Z355-F1
#
_cell.length_a   1.000
_cell.length_b   1.000
_cell.length_c   1.000
_cell.angle_alpha   90.00
_cell.angle_beta   90.00
_cell.angle_gamma   90.00
#
_symmetry.space_group_name_H-M   'P 1'
#
loop_
_entity.id
_entity.type
_entity.pdbx_description
1 polymer ?
#
loop_
_entity_poly.entity_id
_entity_poly.type
_entity_poly.pdbx_seq_one_letter_code
_entity_poly.pdbx_strand_id
1 'polypeptide(L)'
;MPDDRSSVITSIDRVALKWNRSDWSCAYDSLFTLLFGIWIERPRYWNKILRTHSIYLQQLVKGFQDFRVCRIAFENLRDSVHELLYTNNPNSFPLGHSFASVNDLLRTMFIEQIPAGWITCSICHTNLVINHGYSIHFDILPGTGRSTAEWIKSIFDYENSPICPICNTAYDKTIHLPKVPHIISFDISSLSSQFVISSNIKILKNNRNTILKLRVTMTYGFMMDNATQV
;
A
#
# COMPACT_ATOMS: atom_id res chain seq x y z
N MET A 1 -25.66 -30.64 22.80
CA MET A 1 -24.23 -30.33 22.58
C MET A 1 -24.15 -29.08 21.73
N PRO A 2 -23.77 -27.92 22.29
CA PRO A 2 -23.55 -26.71 21.51
C PRO A 2 -22.17 -26.75 20.84
N ASP A 3 -22.14 -26.21 19.62
CA ASP A 3 -21.07 -26.23 18.62
C ASP A 3 -19.88 -25.33 19.03
N ASP A 4 -18.72 -25.94 19.30
CA ASP A 4 -17.46 -25.32 19.72
C ASP A 4 -16.69 -24.64 18.55
N ARG A 5 -17.42 -23.95 17.68
CA ARG A 5 -16.85 -23.22 16.52
C ARG A 5 -16.85 -21.71 16.70
N SER A 6 -17.54 -21.19 17.72
CA SER A 6 -17.59 -19.75 18.02
C SER A 6 -16.40 -19.26 18.84
N SER A 7 -15.66 -20.15 19.51
CA SER A 7 -14.51 -19.83 20.37
C SER A 7 -13.19 -19.61 19.58
N VAL A 8 -13.03 -20.31 18.46
CA VAL A 8 -11.83 -20.23 17.59
C VAL A 8 -11.78 -18.93 16.79
N ILE A 9 -12.94 -18.36 16.43
CA ILE A 9 -13.02 -17.17 15.56
C ILE A 9 -12.55 -15.91 16.30
N THR A 10 -12.76 -15.82 17.61
CA THR A 10 -12.32 -14.68 18.44
C THR A 10 -10.81 -14.62 18.73
N SER A 11 -10.05 -15.68 18.44
CA SER A 11 -8.59 -15.74 18.70
C SER A 11 -7.74 -15.30 17.50
N ILE A 12 -8.29 -15.26 16.29
CA ILE A 12 -7.55 -14.90 15.06
C ILE A 12 -7.47 -13.37 14.87
N ASP A 13 -8.30 -12.61 15.58
CA ASP A 13 -8.42 -11.15 15.42
C ASP A 13 -7.18 -10.37 15.91
N ARG A 14 -6.26 -11.01 16.62
CA ARG A 14 -4.99 -10.41 17.09
C ARG A 14 -3.80 -11.35 16.93
N VAL A 15 -3.62 -11.86 15.72
CA VAL A 15 -2.44 -12.65 15.38
C VAL A 15 -1.28 -11.70 15.06
N ALA A 16 -0.12 -11.95 15.65
CA ALA A 16 1.14 -11.27 15.33
C ALA A 16 2.21 -12.32 15.03
N LEU A 17 3.09 -12.01 14.08
CA LEU A 17 4.26 -12.85 13.77
C LEU A 17 5.31 -12.74 14.88
N LYS A 18 5.88 -13.88 15.28
CA LYS A 18 7.05 -13.89 16.15
C LYS A 18 8.29 -13.45 15.37
N TRP A 19 8.96 -12.41 15.85
CA TRP A 19 10.19 -11.89 15.24
C TRP A 19 11.27 -12.96 15.12
N ASN A 20 11.80 -13.15 13.90
CA ASN A 20 12.97 -13.96 13.61
C ASN A 20 14.23 -13.11 13.76
N ARG A 21 14.92 -13.31 14.88
CA ARG A 21 16.18 -12.61 15.21
C ARG A 21 17.34 -12.93 14.26
N SER A 22 17.31 -14.08 13.58
CA SER A 22 18.38 -14.52 12.70
C SER A 22 18.30 -13.87 11.32
N ASP A 23 17.09 -13.52 10.87
CA ASP A 23 16.84 -12.93 9.54
C ASP A 23 16.24 -11.50 9.63
N TRP A 24 16.29 -10.89 10.82
CA TRP A 24 15.77 -9.55 11.12
C TRP A 24 14.40 -9.27 10.49
N SER A 25 13.44 -10.17 10.73
CA SER A 25 12.20 -10.23 9.95
C SER A 25 11.18 -9.10 10.18
N CYS A 26 11.51 -8.06 10.96
CA CYS A 26 10.54 -7.10 11.49
C CYS A 26 9.73 -6.35 10.41
N ALA A 27 10.35 -6.04 9.26
CA ALA A 27 9.67 -5.41 8.13
C ALA A 27 8.60 -6.34 7.53
N TYR A 28 8.92 -7.62 7.36
CA TYR A 28 8.01 -8.65 6.87
C TYR A 28 6.91 -8.93 7.90
N ASP A 29 7.28 -9.09 9.18
CA ASP A 29 6.34 -9.35 10.27
C ASP A 29 5.27 -8.26 10.35
N SER A 30 5.70 -7.00 10.27
CA SER A 30 4.81 -5.85 10.32
C SER A 30 3.90 -5.82 9.09
N LEU A 31 4.47 -5.84 7.88
CA LEU A 31 3.67 -5.75 6.66
C LEU A 31 2.68 -6.92 6.51
N PHE A 32 3.12 -8.15 6.76
CA PHE A 32 2.29 -9.35 6.55
C PHE A 32 1.17 -9.45 7.58
N THR A 33 1.43 -9.07 8.84
CA THR A 33 0.39 -8.99 9.86
C THR A 33 -0.68 -7.97 9.47
N LEU A 34 -0.29 -6.80 8.97
CA LEU A 34 -1.22 -5.77 8.52
C LEU A 34 -2.07 -6.22 7.33
N LEU A 35 -1.43 -6.86 6.34
CA LEU A 35 -2.13 -7.40 5.18
C LEU A 35 -3.09 -8.52 5.56
N PHE A 36 -2.74 -9.36 6.53
CA PHE A 36 -3.63 -10.38 7.06
C PHE A 36 -4.85 -9.77 7.75
N GLY A 37 -4.66 -8.73 8.57
CA GLY A 37 -5.75 -7.99 9.21
C GLY A 37 -6.72 -7.36 8.20
N ILE A 38 -6.20 -6.78 7.11
CA ILE A 38 -7.05 -6.28 6.01
C ILE A 38 -7.80 -7.44 5.33
N TRP A 39 -7.09 -8.53 5.06
CA TRP A 39 -7.62 -9.68 4.33
C TRP A 39 -8.75 -10.40 5.07
N ILE A 40 -8.59 -10.64 6.39
CA ILE A 40 -9.52 -11.46 7.18
C ILE A 40 -10.92 -10.85 7.28
N GLU A 41 -11.04 -9.52 7.17
CA GLU A 41 -12.34 -8.82 7.14
C GLU A 41 -13.20 -9.25 5.94
N ARG A 42 -12.59 -9.38 4.75
CA ARG A 42 -13.28 -9.70 3.49
C ARG A 42 -12.43 -10.60 2.57
N PRO A 43 -12.19 -11.87 2.93
CA PRO A 43 -11.22 -12.73 2.25
C PRO A 43 -11.51 -12.90 0.75
N ARG A 44 -12.77 -13.09 0.36
CA ARG A 44 -13.16 -13.26 -1.05
C ARG A 44 -12.86 -12.01 -1.89
N TYR A 45 -13.08 -10.83 -1.33
CA TYR A 45 -12.83 -9.56 -2.01
C TYR A 45 -11.33 -9.32 -2.15
N TRP A 46 -10.58 -9.44 -1.05
CA TRP A 46 -9.14 -9.20 -1.06
C TRP A 46 -8.35 -10.27 -1.82
N ASN A 47 -8.84 -11.52 -1.90
CA ASN A 47 -8.28 -12.53 -2.80
C ASN A 47 -8.26 -12.06 -4.25
N LYS A 48 -9.34 -11.45 -4.73
CA LYS A 48 -9.46 -11.00 -6.12
C LYS A 48 -8.50 -9.83 -6.41
N ILE A 49 -8.23 -8.99 -5.41
CA ILE A 49 -7.40 -7.79 -5.57
C ILE A 49 -5.92 -8.12 -5.35
N LEU A 50 -5.56 -8.65 -4.18
CA LEU A 50 -4.14 -8.84 -3.82
C LEU A 50 -3.42 -9.80 -4.78
N ARG A 51 -4.10 -10.85 -5.25
CA ARG A 51 -3.52 -11.83 -6.19
C ARG A 51 -3.18 -11.25 -7.56
N THR A 52 -3.76 -10.13 -7.97
CA THR A 52 -3.48 -9.55 -9.29
C THR A 52 -2.27 -8.63 -9.29
N HIS A 53 -1.73 -8.30 -8.12
CA HIS A 53 -0.56 -7.43 -8.03
C HIS A 53 0.72 -8.20 -8.34
N SER A 54 1.14 -9.15 -7.51
CA SER A 54 2.42 -9.86 -7.69
C SER A 54 2.36 -11.32 -7.29
N ILE A 55 3.35 -12.10 -7.72
CA ILE A 55 3.54 -13.49 -7.28
C ILE A 55 3.70 -13.59 -5.75
N TYR A 56 4.29 -12.57 -5.12
CA TYR A 56 4.49 -12.52 -3.67
C TYR A 56 3.16 -12.39 -2.94
N LEU A 57 2.27 -11.49 -3.39
CA LEU A 57 0.93 -11.37 -2.82
C LEU A 57 0.04 -12.57 -3.15
N GLN A 58 0.25 -13.24 -4.28
CA GLN A 58 -0.42 -14.51 -4.56
C GLN A 58 -0.04 -15.59 -3.56
N GLN A 59 1.25 -15.76 -3.29
CA GLN A 59 1.75 -16.72 -2.31
C GLN A 59 1.27 -16.35 -0.90
N LEU A 60 1.33 -15.06 -0.54
CA LEU A 60 0.88 -14.57 0.76
C LEU A 60 -0.61 -14.85 0.99
N VAL A 61 -1.46 -14.54 0.01
CA VAL A 61 -2.91 -14.81 0.08
C VAL A 61 -3.20 -16.31 0.19
N LYS A 62 -2.50 -17.14 -0.58
CA LYS A 62 -2.64 -18.61 -0.48
C LYS A 62 -2.28 -19.06 0.94
N GLY A 63 -1.16 -18.58 1.47
CA GLY A 63 -0.75 -18.91 2.83
C GLY A 63 -1.71 -18.38 3.90
N PHE A 64 -2.33 -17.21 3.73
CA PHE A 64 -3.37 -16.73 4.65
C PHE A 64 -4.55 -17.71 4.72
N GLN A 65 -4.92 -18.31 3.58
CA GLN A 65 -5.95 -19.34 3.55
C GLN A 65 -5.54 -20.59 4.30
N ASP A 66 -4.31 -21.07 4.10
CA ASP A 66 -3.78 -22.27 4.77
C ASP A 66 -3.56 -22.04 6.28
N PHE A 67 -3.05 -20.87 6.68
CA PHE A 67 -2.90 -20.45 8.07
C PHE A 67 -4.25 -20.39 8.79
N ARG A 68 -5.27 -19.80 8.15
CA ARG A 68 -6.63 -19.70 8.72
C ARG A 68 -7.26 -21.06 9.02
N VAL A 69 -6.90 -22.10 8.27
CA VAL A 69 -7.34 -23.49 8.54
C VAL A 69 -6.29 -24.33 9.26
N CYS A 70 -5.33 -23.67 9.92
CA CYS A 70 -4.28 -24.26 10.75
C CYS A 70 -3.40 -25.30 10.04
N ARG A 71 -3.22 -25.18 8.72
CA ARG A 71 -2.34 -26.08 7.94
C ARG A 71 -0.86 -25.71 8.05
N ILE A 72 -0.57 -24.44 8.29
CA ILE A 72 0.78 -23.90 8.41
C ILE A 72 0.83 -22.93 9.59
N ALA A 73 2.00 -22.77 10.20
CA ALA A 73 2.27 -21.65 11.10
C ALA A 73 2.39 -20.34 10.29
N PHE A 74 2.12 -19.21 10.93
CA PHE A 74 2.20 -17.92 10.24
C PHE A 74 3.66 -17.58 9.88
N GLU A 75 4.60 -17.97 10.74
CA GLU A 75 6.04 -17.84 10.52
C GLU A 75 6.49 -18.61 9.26
N ASN A 76 5.98 -19.82 9.05
CA ASN A 76 6.31 -20.61 7.85
C ASN A 76 5.85 -19.90 6.57
N LEU A 77 4.69 -19.23 6.61
CA LEU A 77 4.23 -18.41 5.49
C LEU A 77 5.18 -17.23 5.24
N ARG A 78 5.53 -16.49 6.29
CA ARG A 78 6.48 -15.38 6.17
C ARG A 78 7.79 -15.84 5.55
N ASP A 79 8.38 -16.90 6.09
CA ASP A 79 9.68 -17.42 5.66
C ASP A 79 9.63 -17.87 4.20
N SER A 80 8.54 -18.53 3.79
CA SER A 80 8.32 -18.92 2.38
C SER A 80 8.26 -17.72 1.43
N VAL A 81 7.64 -16.61 1.84
CA VAL A 81 7.55 -15.39 1.02
C VAL A 81 8.89 -14.64 1.02
N HIS A 82 9.61 -14.60 2.14
CA HIS A 82 10.95 -14.00 2.22
C HIS A 82 11.94 -14.77 1.35
N GLU A 83 11.94 -16.11 1.39
CA GLU A 83 12.77 -16.93 0.50
C GLU A 83 12.45 -16.67 -0.98
N LEU A 84 11.17 -16.50 -1.33
CA LEU A 84 10.75 -16.15 -2.69
C LEU A 84 11.24 -14.74 -3.09
N LEU A 85 11.21 -13.77 -2.18
CA LEU A 85 11.74 -12.42 -2.40
C LEU A 85 13.26 -12.44 -2.58
N TYR A 86 13.98 -13.15 -1.70
CA TYR A 86 15.43 -13.34 -1.79
C TYR A 86 15.83 -14.01 -3.10
N THR A 87 15.15 -15.09 -3.48
CA THR A 87 15.45 -15.84 -4.72
C THR A 87 15.35 -14.94 -5.95
N ASN A 88 14.39 -14.03 -5.99
CA ASN A 88 14.16 -13.14 -7.13
C ASN A 88 14.96 -11.84 -7.08
N ASN A 89 15.29 -11.34 -5.90
CA ASN A 89 16.05 -10.12 -5.71
C ASN A 89 16.85 -10.15 -4.39
N PRO A 90 17.98 -10.87 -4.36
CA PRO A 90 18.74 -11.10 -3.13
C PRO A 90 19.42 -9.83 -2.61
N ASN A 91 19.66 -8.84 -3.48
CA ASN A 91 20.28 -7.58 -3.10
C ASN A 91 19.33 -6.69 -2.29
N SER A 92 18.05 -6.64 -2.67
CA SER A 92 17.02 -5.88 -1.94
C SER A 92 16.43 -6.65 -0.76
N PHE A 93 16.44 -7.98 -0.81
CA PHE A 93 15.86 -8.85 0.22
C PHE A 93 16.84 -9.91 0.71
N PRO A 94 18.01 -9.53 1.26
CA PRO A 94 19.00 -10.48 1.75
C PRO A 94 18.45 -11.34 2.91
N LEU A 95 19.06 -12.51 3.09
CA LEU A 95 18.90 -13.35 4.28
C LEU A 95 19.90 -12.92 5.37
N GLY A 96 19.64 -13.35 6.61
CA GLY A 96 20.49 -13.07 7.75
C GLY A 96 20.27 -11.69 8.39
N HIS A 97 21.28 -11.21 9.11
CA HIS A 97 21.26 -9.93 9.84
C HIS A 97 21.40 -8.73 8.90
N SER A 98 20.40 -8.51 8.06
CA SER A 98 20.33 -7.37 7.16
C SER A 98 18.92 -6.77 7.17
N PHE A 99 18.86 -5.44 7.17
CA PHE A 99 17.59 -4.73 7.22
C PHE A 99 16.88 -4.81 5.87
N ALA A 100 15.59 -5.16 5.90
CA ALA A 100 14.72 -5.02 4.74
C ALA A 100 13.98 -3.68 4.79
N SER A 101 13.98 -2.97 3.67
CA SER A 101 13.18 -1.75 3.49
C SER A 101 11.72 -2.11 3.31
N VAL A 102 10.85 -1.55 4.16
CA VAL A 102 9.39 -1.65 4.00
C VAL A 102 8.96 -1.05 2.66
N ASN A 103 9.58 0.06 2.24
CA ASN A 103 9.23 0.70 0.97
C ASN A 103 9.57 -0.21 -0.21
N ASP A 104 10.71 -0.90 -0.15
CA ASP A 104 11.09 -1.85 -1.19
C ASP A 104 10.14 -3.05 -1.21
N LEU A 105 9.71 -3.53 -0.04
CA LEU A 105 8.65 -4.55 0.07
C LEU A 105 7.34 -4.07 -0.57
N LEU A 106 6.87 -2.87 -0.21
CA LEU A 106 5.64 -2.32 -0.76
C LEU A 106 5.72 -2.17 -2.27
N ARG A 107 6.80 -1.60 -2.81
CA ARG A 107 7.00 -1.43 -4.26
C ARG A 107 7.10 -2.76 -5.00
N THR A 108 7.77 -3.74 -4.40
CA THR A 108 7.97 -5.07 -5.01
C THR A 108 6.68 -5.89 -4.98
N MET A 109 5.90 -5.80 -3.90
CA MET A 109 4.66 -6.56 -3.75
C MET A 109 3.49 -5.91 -4.50
N PHE A 110 3.42 -4.58 -4.54
CA PHE A 110 2.33 -3.81 -5.14
C PHE A 110 2.75 -3.15 -6.47
N ILE A 111 2.97 -3.95 -7.50
CA ILE A 111 3.40 -3.47 -8.83
C ILE A 111 2.29 -2.80 -9.66
N GLU A 112 1.04 -2.73 -9.16
CA GLU A 112 -0.04 -2.09 -9.92
C GLU A 112 0.21 -0.57 -9.98
N GLN A 113 0.09 -0.02 -11.19
CA GLN A 113 0.06 1.42 -11.39
C GLN A 113 -1.40 1.88 -11.58
N ILE A 114 -1.72 3.04 -11.04
CA ILE A 114 -2.93 3.78 -11.41
C ILE A 114 -2.78 4.11 -12.91
N PRO A 115 -3.69 3.64 -13.78
CA PRO A 115 -3.55 3.88 -15.20
C PRO A 115 -3.60 5.39 -15.51
N ALA A 116 -2.97 5.78 -16.62
CA ALA A 116 -2.97 7.16 -17.11
C ALA A 116 -4.39 7.75 -17.10
N GLY A 117 -4.50 8.93 -16.52
CA GLY A 117 -5.74 9.71 -16.51
C GLY A 117 -5.86 10.61 -17.73
N TRP A 118 -6.94 11.38 -17.79
CA TRP A 118 -7.08 12.46 -18.77
C TRP A 118 -7.74 13.68 -18.16
N ILE A 119 -7.50 14.84 -18.77
CA ILE A 119 -8.24 16.08 -18.51
C ILE A 119 -9.07 16.42 -19.75
N THR A 120 -10.21 17.09 -19.54
CA THR A 120 -11.17 17.40 -20.61
C THR A 120 -11.24 18.91 -20.83
N CYS A 121 -11.35 19.33 -22.09
CA CYS A 121 -11.59 20.75 -22.38
C CYS A 121 -13.08 21.08 -22.19
N SER A 122 -13.38 22.13 -21.44
CA SER A 122 -14.75 22.56 -21.15
C SER A 122 -15.51 23.08 -22.38
N ILE A 123 -14.82 23.58 -23.41
CA ILE A 123 -15.45 24.13 -24.62
C ILE A 123 -15.63 23.08 -25.71
N CYS A 124 -14.53 22.43 -26.13
CA CYS A 124 -14.54 21.53 -27.28
C CYS A 124 -14.50 20.04 -26.91
N HIS A 125 -14.59 19.71 -25.61
CA HIS A 125 -14.70 18.34 -25.06
C HIS A 125 -13.60 17.36 -25.49
N THR A 126 -12.49 17.88 -26.01
CA THR A 126 -11.31 17.10 -26.35
C THR A 126 -10.61 16.65 -25.07
N ASN A 127 -10.09 15.42 -25.06
CA ASN A 127 -9.37 14.86 -23.92
C ASN A 127 -7.86 14.92 -24.15
N LEU A 128 -7.11 15.37 -23.14
CA LEU A 128 -5.66 15.25 -23.10
C LEU A 128 -5.28 14.14 -22.11
N VAL A 129 -4.60 13.10 -22.61
CA VAL A 129 -4.10 12.00 -21.77
C VAL A 129 -2.87 12.48 -20.99
N ILE A 130 -2.89 12.24 -19.68
CA ILE A 130 -1.77 12.53 -18.78
C ILE A 130 -0.99 11.22 -18.58
N ASN A 131 0.13 11.10 -19.31
CA ASN A 131 0.88 9.84 -19.53
C ASN A 131 1.72 9.33 -18.34
N HIS A 132 1.41 9.73 -17.11
CA HIS A 132 2.11 9.23 -15.93
C HIS A 132 1.22 8.21 -15.24
N GLY A 133 1.52 6.92 -15.43
CA GLY A 133 1.01 5.89 -14.53
C GLY A 133 1.52 6.18 -13.13
N TYR A 134 0.64 6.30 -12.15
CA TYR A 134 1.06 6.59 -10.78
C TYR A 134 1.29 5.28 -10.02
N SER A 135 2.35 5.21 -9.22
CA SER A 135 2.49 4.16 -8.20
C SER A 135 1.31 4.22 -7.23
N ILE A 136 0.88 3.07 -6.69
CA ILE A 136 -0.07 3.05 -5.56
C ILE A 136 0.62 3.26 -4.20
N HIS A 137 1.95 3.31 -4.20
CA HIS A 137 2.79 3.69 -3.06
C HIS A 137 3.44 5.04 -3.32
N PHE A 138 3.31 5.94 -2.35
CA PHE A 138 3.72 7.34 -2.47
C PHE A 138 4.64 7.77 -1.34
N ASP A 139 5.76 8.41 -1.68
CA ASP A 139 6.63 9.05 -0.68
C ASP A 139 6.20 10.51 -0.50
N ILE A 140 5.77 10.86 0.71
CA ILE A 140 5.42 12.24 1.05
C ILE A 140 6.66 12.93 1.60
N LEU A 141 7.20 13.87 0.82
CA LEU A 141 8.37 14.65 1.20
C LEU A 141 8.02 15.75 2.22
N PRO A 142 8.98 16.15 3.09
CA PRO A 142 8.79 17.26 4.01
C PRO A 142 8.36 18.55 3.30
N GLY A 143 7.40 19.25 3.89
CA GLY A 143 6.87 20.51 3.34
C GLY A 143 5.83 20.35 2.23
N THR A 144 5.45 19.12 1.85
CA THR A 144 4.42 18.87 0.84
C THR A 144 3.05 18.60 1.47
N GLY A 145 2.12 19.55 1.34
CA GLY A 145 0.76 19.46 1.88
C GLY A 145 0.69 19.42 3.42
N ARG A 146 -0.52 19.54 3.98
CA ARG A 146 -0.76 19.44 5.43
C ARG A 146 -1.38 18.10 5.83
N SER A 147 -1.80 17.30 4.86
CA SER A 147 -2.41 15.99 5.09
C SER A 147 -2.28 15.04 3.90
N THR A 148 -2.46 13.74 4.13
CA THR A 148 -2.47 12.75 3.03
C THR A 148 -3.58 13.00 2.01
N ALA A 149 -4.74 13.53 2.42
CA ALA A 149 -5.83 13.87 1.51
C ALA A 149 -5.50 15.09 0.64
N GLU A 150 -4.88 16.12 1.22
CA GLU A 150 -4.44 17.31 0.49
C GLU A 150 -3.33 16.97 -0.51
N TRP A 151 -2.38 16.13 -0.09
CA TRP A 151 -1.31 15.67 -0.95
C TRP A 151 -1.83 14.87 -2.16
N ILE A 152 -2.75 13.92 -1.93
CA ILE A 152 -3.41 13.20 -3.03
C ILE A 152 -4.16 14.16 -3.96
N LYS A 153 -4.84 15.16 -3.39
CA LYS A 153 -5.53 16.17 -4.19
C LYS A 153 -4.55 16.94 -5.08
N SER A 154 -3.39 17.34 -4.57
CA SER A 154 -2.36 18.04 -5.39
C SER A 154 -1.80 17.22 -6.55
N ILE A 155 -1.91 15.88 -6.49
CA ILE A 155 -1.47 15.01 -7.59
C ILE A 155 -2.53 14.92 -8.67
N PHE A 156 -3.81 14.93 -8.28
CA PHE A 156 -4.93 14.77 -9.20
C PHE A 156 -5.55 16.11 -9.66
N ASP A 157 -5.12 17.23 -9.08
CA ASP A 157 -5.49 18.59 -9.49
C ASP A 157 -4.29 19.30 -10.14
N TYR A 158 -4.44 19.65 -11.42
CA TYR A 158 -3.43 20.37 -12.19
C TYR A 158 -3.56 21.89 -11.95
N GLU A 159 -2.74 22.45 -11.07
CA GLU A 159 -2.76 23.89 -10.76
C GLU A 159 -2.56 24.75 -12.03
N ASN A 160 -1.63 24.32 -12.89
CA ASN A 160 -1.27 24.94 -14.18
C ASN A 160 -1.73 24.09 -15.37
N SER A 161 -3.04 24.02 -15.58
CA SER A 161 -3.61 23.23 -16.68
C SER A 161 -3.10 23.68 -18.04
N PRO A 162 -2.72 22.75 -18.94
CA PRO A 162 -2.26 23.08 -20.27
C PRO A 162 -3.37 23.76 -21.09
N ILE A 163 -2.99 24.42 -22.18
CA ILE A 163 -3.92 25.08 -23.10
C ILE A 163 -4.39 24.07 -24.16
N CYS A 164 -5.69 24.05 -24.44
CA CYS A 164 -6.27 23.25 -25.51
C CYS A 164 -5.86 23.81 -26.88
N PRO A 165 -5.26 22.99 -27.76
CA PRO A 165 -4.77 23.46 -29.06
C PRO A 165 -5.91 23.80 -30.05
N ILE A 166 -7.13 23.30 -29.81
CA ILE A 166 -8.27 23.51 -30.71
C ILE A 166 -9.00 24.80 -30.37
N CYS A 167 -9.33 25.00 -29.09
CA CYS A 167 -10.18 26.09 -28.66
C CYS A 167 -9.44 27.16 -27.81
N ASN A 168 -8.11 27.08 -27.71
CA ASN A 168 -7.20 28.03 -27.05
C ASN A 168 -7.61 28.43 -25.61
N THR A 169 -8.24 27.50 -24.90
CA THR A 169 -8.68 27.65 -23.51
C THR A 169 -8.01 26.61 -22.64
N ALA A 170 -7.85 26.91 -21.36
CA ALA A 170 -7.26 25.95 -20.41
C ALA A 170 -8.14 24.70 -20.32
N TYR A 171 -7.51 23.52 -20.26
CA TYR A 171 -8.19 22.28 -19.89
C TYR A 171 -8.72 22.36 -18.45
N ASP A 172 -9.69 21.50 -18.12
CA ASP A 172 -10.13 21.33 -16.74
C ASP A 172 -8.98 20.86 -15.85
N LYS A 173 -8.98 21.35 -14.59
CA LYS A 173 -7.89 21.06 -13.64
C LYS A 173 -7.94 19.64 -13.09
N THR A 174 -9.08 18.98 -13.12
CA THR A 174 -9.28 17.71 -12.45
C THR A 174 -8.97 16.55 -13.37
N ILE A 175 -8.07 15.67 -12.93
CA ILE A 175 -7.74 14.45 -13.66
C ILE A 175 -8.86 13.42 -13.49
N HIS A 176 -9.40 12.96 -14.61
CA HIS A 176 -10.30 11.82 -14.67
C HIS A 176 -9.49 10.52 -14.72
N LEU A 177 -9.74 9.64 -13.75
CA LEU A 177 -9.11 8.33 -13.68
C LEU A 177 -10.01 7.24 -14.28
N PRO A 178 -9.49 6.35 -15.15
CA PRO A 178 -10.26 5.21 -15.65
C PRO A 178 -10.60 4.22 -14.53
N LYS A 179 -9.70 4.08 -13.56
CA LYS A 179 -9.81 3.18 -12.42
C LYS A 179 -9.24 3.85 -11.17
N VAL A 180 -9.94 3.70 -10.06
CA VAL A 180 -9.44 4.10 -8.73
C VAL A 180 -8.76 2.89 -8.11
N PRO A 181 -7.55 3.01 -7.55
CA PRO A 181 -6.88 1.90 -6.89
C PRO A 181 -7.67 1.47 -5.64
N HIS A 182 -7.60 0.17 -5.32
CA HIS A 182 -8.28 -0.38 -4.14
C HIS A 182 -7.52 -0.11 -2.84
N ILE A 183 -6.19 0.08 -2.96
CA ILE A 183 -5.26 0.36 -1.87
C ILE A 183 -4.34 1.46 -2.33
N ILE A 184 -4.04 2.39 -1.43
CA ILE A 184 -2.96 3.36 -1.55
C ILE A 184 -2.15 3.28 -0.27
N SER A 185 -0.82 3.32 -0.38
CA SER A 185 0.09 3.44 0.76
C SER A 185 0.89 4.72 0.66
N PHE A 186 1.20 5.29 1.82
CA PHE A 186 2.02 6.48 1.96
C PHE A 186 3.22 6.12 2.83
N ASP A 187 4.42 6.37 2.32
CA ASP A 187 5.57 6.58 3.17
C ASP A 187 5.61 8.04 3.61
N ILE A 188 5.74 8.24 4.91
CA ILE A 188 5.69 9.52 5.58
C ILE A 188 6.99 9.65 6.37
N SER A 189 7.99 10.24 5.72
CA SER A 189 9.30 10.47 6.35
C SER A 189 9.45 11.94 6.76
N SER A 190 9.76 12.15 8.04
CA SER A 190 10.16 13.47 8.59
C SER A 190 9.16 14.61 8.33
N LEU A 191 7.91 14.43 8.75
CA LEU A 191 6.92 15.49 8.62
C LEU A 191 6.91 16.41 9.84
N SER A 192 6.57 17.68 9.59
CA SER A 192 6.30 18.65 10.65
C SER A 192 5.25 18.08 11.62
N SER A 193 5.29 18.51 12.89
CA SER A 193 4.31 18.13 13.92
C SER A 193 2.85 18.44 13.57
N GLN A 194 2.61 19.14 12.46
CA GLN A 194 1.29 19.58 11.99
C GLN A 194 0.72 18.70 10.88
N PHE A 195 1.46 17.70 10.37
CA PHE A 195 0.94 16.86 9.29
C PHE A 195 -0.11 15.86 9.78
N VAL A 196 -1.23 15.77 9.06
CA VAL A 196 -2.38 14.95 9.44
C VAL A 196 -2.54 13.75 8.51
N ILE A 197 -2.55 12.55 9.10
CA ILE A 197 -2.96 11.33 8.38
C ILE A 197 -4.50 11.35 8.28
N SER A 198 -5.01 11.53 7.07
CA SER A 198 -6.45 11.63 6.83
C SER A 198 -7.14 10.28 6.99
N SER A 199 -8.23 10.23 7.76
CA SER A 199 -9.04 9.02 7.92
C SER A 199 -9.78 8.60 6.64
N ASN A 200 -10.03 9.56 5.75
CA ASN A 200 -10.70 9.35 4.48
C ASN A 200 -10.02 10.19 3.40
N ILE A 201 -9.82 9.60 2.23
CA ILE A 201 -9.33 10.26 1.02
C ILE A 201 -10.39 10.12 -0.05
N LYS A 202 -10.78 11.25 -0.65
CA LYS A 202 -11.76 11.29 -1.75
C LYS A 202 -10.99 11.32 -3.07
N ILE A 203 -11.33 10.42 -3.98
CA ILE A 203 -10.81 10.38 -5.34
C ILE A 203 -11.98 10.51 -6.30
N LEU A 204 -11.89 11.46 -7.23
CA LEU A 204 -12.92 11.66 -8.24
C LEU A 204 -12.74 10.66 -9.39
N LYS A 205 -13.82 9.96 -9.73
CA LYS A 205 -13.90 9.06 -10.89
C LYS A 205 -15.16 9.36 -11.67
N ASN A 206 -15.04 9.82 -12.92
CA ASN A 206 -16.19 10.12 -13.80
C ASN A 206 -17.28 10.94 -13.07
N ASN A 207 -16.88 12.03 -12.42
CA ASN A 207 -17.75 12.91 -11.62
C ASN A 207 -18.43 12.25 -10.39
N ARG A 208 -17.96 11.06 -9.97
CA ARG A 208 -18.39 10.39 -8.74
C ARG A 208 -17.23 10.30 -7.76
N ASN A 209 -17.51 10.62 -6.50
CA ASN A 209 -16.53 10.51 -5.43
C ASN A 209 -16.43 9.05 -4.97
N THR A 210 -15.23 8.47 -5.06
CA THR A 210 -14.87 7.24 -4.38
C THR A 210 -14.12 7.60 -3.09
N ILE A 211 -14.46 6.94 -1.98
CA ILE A 211 -13.84 7.20 -0.68
C ILE A 211 -12.94 6.02 -0.33
N LEU A 212 -11.64 6.28 -0.17
CA LEU A 212 -10.70 5.36 0.46
C LEU A 212 -10.63 5.67 1.95
N LYS A 213 -10.82 4.65 2.79
CA LYS A 213 -10.74 4.77 4.25
C LYS A 213 -9.38 4.31 4.71
N LEU A 214 -8.78 5.05 5.65
CA LEU A 214 -7.59 4.60 6.37
C LEU A 214 -7.92 3.27 7.06
N ARG A 215 -7.11 2.25 6.80
CA ARG A 215 -7.26 0.94 7.43
C ARG A 215 -6.23 0.69 8.49
N VAL A 216 -5.01 1.11 8.24
CA VAL A 216 -3.83 0.73 9.03
C VAL A 216 -2.80 1.85 8.95
N THR A 217 -2.06 2.03 10.04
CA THR A 217 -0.81 2.79 10.10
C THR A 217 0.32 1.89 10.57
N MET A 218 1.52 2.09 10.04
CA MET A 218 2.73 1.38 10.47
C MET A 218 3.80 2.38 10.82
N THR A 219 4.46 2.19 11.96
CA THR A 219 5.56 3.05 12.43
C THR A 219 6.82 2.21 12.53
N TYR A 220 7.92 2.70 11.99
CA TYR A 220 9.24 2.08 12.11
C TYR A 220 10.24 3.11 12.62
N GLY A 221 11.27 2.64 13.32
CA GLY A 221 12.31 3.48 13.90
C GLY A 221 13.57 2.67 14.17
N PHE A 222 14.70 3.37 14.29
CA PHE A 222 15.98 2.76 14.63
C PHE A 222 16.35 3.13 16.05
N MET A 223 16.82 2.15 16.81
CA MET A 223 17.42 2.40 18.13
C MET A 223 18.92 2.48 17.92
N MET A 224 19.51 3.66 18.11
CA MET A 224 20.96 3.79 18.18
C MET A 224 21.39 3.50 19.61
N ASP A 225 22.15 2.44 19.81
CA ASP A 225 22.79 2.17 21.09
C ASP A 225 24.17 2.82 21.10
N ASN A 226 24.50 3.54 22.17
CA ASN A 226 25.85 4.03 22.39
C ASN A 226 26.69 2.83 22.82
N ALA A 227 27.22 2.09 21.86
CA ALA A 227 28.30 1.17 22.14
C ALA A 227 29.51 2.00 22.61
N THR A 228 29.67 2.10 23.93
CA THR A 228 30.93 2.52 24.56
C THR A 228 32.05 1.69 23.94
N GLN A 229 32.97 2.37 23.26
CA GLN A 229 34.25 1.83 22.84
C GLN A 229 34.92 1.21 24.08
N VAL A 230 35.26 -0.08 23.99
CA VAL A 230 36.22 -0.74 24.89
C VAL A 230 37.55 -0.80 24.17
#